data_AF-A0A3C1FL45-F1
#
_entry.id   AF-A0A3C1FL45-F1
#
_cell.length_a   1.000
_cell.length_b   1.000
_cell.length_c   1.000
_cell.angle_alpha   90.00
_cell.angle_beta   90.00
_cell.angle_gamma   90.00
#
_symmetry.space_group_name_H-M   'P 1'
#
loop_
_entity.id
_entity.type
_entity.pdbx_description
1 polymer ?
#
loop_
_entity_poly.entity_id
_entity_poly.type
_entity_poly.pdbx_seq_one_letter_code
_entity_poly.pdbx_strand_id
1 'polypeptide(L)'
;AWAQPTPLYPPATRTAPPPAQTAPYSPPTGPAYPQPATPAPAPAPVQTSPADTQSPTDSTAASPDAIQIGELPAFDISTLGLLDAENGGFGTDLWARTERPLVETLIAQLPMQAASRSRNIIAARLLLSRANPPAGERSDGHALLALRLERLAAGGWLDAVGQLVGKLAEPDKSPAILRSHADYLLVQNDLRTVCPIADQLVADSPDIFWLKLSAICKLDAGNLSAAQLAAELIAELDPTDTAFQSLFLQAAGGAPATLPDDFSPTLVQLLLIRRLGLPLTEAAVNAASPASLLALTRMRDLDTGLVIAAAERAEAIGALPTFELIKLYTAAPPLPEDPEAAKA
;
A
#
# COMPACT_ATOMS: atom_id res chain seq x y z
N ALA A 1 11.28 -10.51 -34.60
CA ALA A 1 10.31 -9.67 -35.33
C ALA A 1 9.04 -9.61 -34.51
N TRP A 2 8.84 -8.52 -33.76
CA TRP A 2 7.69 -8.31 -32.88
C TRP A 2 6.77 -7.28 -33.54
N ALA A 3 5.46 -7.56 -33.53
CA ALA A 3 4.44 -6.83 -34.26
C ALA A 3 4.20 -5.43 -33.66
N GLN A 4 4.05 -4.44 -34.55
CA GLN A 4 3.68 -3.06 -34.22
C GLN A 4 2.20 -2.97 -33.81
N PRO A 5 1.83 -2.11 -32.84
CA PRO A 5 0.44 -1.95 -32.43
C PRO A 5 -0.40 -1.25 -33.51
N THR A 6 -1.61 -1.77 -33.73
CA THR A 6 -2.59 -1.25 -34.68
C THR A 6 -3.38 -0.09 -34.05
N PRO A 7 -3.49 1.08 -34.71
CA PRO A 7 -4.26 2.21 -34.17
C PRO A 7 -5.76 1.91 -34.13
N LEU A 8 -6.42 2.25 -33.02
CA LEU A 8 -7.83 1.99 -32.72
C LEU A 8 -8.82 3.09 -33.17
N TYR A 9 -8.48 3.90 -34.19
CA TYR A 9 -9.41 4.90 -34.73
C TYR A 9 -9.50 4.84 -36.26
N PRO A 10 -10.68 4.59 -36.84
CA PRO A 10 -10.92 4.81 -38.27
C PRO A 10 -11.11 6.32 -38.57
N PRO A 11 -10.80 6.79 -39.79
CA PRO A 11 -11.00 8.18 -40.19
C PRO A 11 -12.49 8.56 -40.18
N ALA A 12 -12.79 9.71 -39.58
CA ALA A 12 -14.14 10.22 -39.38
C ALA A 12 -14.84 10.50 -40.73
N THR A 13 -15.82 9.67 -41.07
CA THR A 13 -16.88 10.05 -42.02
C THR A 13 -18.14 10.35 -41.23
N ARG A 14 -18.47 11.64 -41.08
CA ARG A 14 -19.72 12.07 -40.47
C ARG A 14 -20.89 11.67 -41.37
N THR A 15 -21.65 10.67 -40.94
CA THR A 15 -23.06 10.55 -41.32
C THR A 15 -23.87 10.55 -40.03
N ALA A 16 -24.78 11.51 -39.90
CA ALA A 16 -25.65 11.62 -38.73
C ALA A 16 -26.65 10.46 -38.73
N PRO A 17 -26.81 9.72 -37.62
CA PRO A 17 -27.85 8.69 -37.52
C PRO A 17 -29.24 9.34 -37.34
N PRO A 18 -30.33 8.68 -37.80
CA PRO A 18 -31.69 9.18 -37.62
C PRO A 18 -32.11 9.13 -36.14
N PRO A 19 -33.06 9.98 -35.70
CA PRO A 19 -33.47 10.04 -34.31
C PRO A 19 -34.13 8.72 -33.87
N ALA A 20 -33.61 8.13 -32.80
CA ALA A 20 -34.16 6.92 -32.20
C ALA A 20 -35.50 7.23 -31.51
N GLN A 21 -36.53 6.46 -31.85
CA GLN A 21 -37.82 6.47 -31.17
C GLN A 21 -37.67 5.83 -29.78
N THR A 22 -38.10 6.54 -28.75
CA THR A 22 -38.09 6.07 -27.36
C THR A 22 -39.24 5.10 -27.14
N ALA A 23 -38.94 3.81 -27.02
CA ALA A 23 -39.84 2.86 -26.36
C ALA A 23 -39.60 2.94 -24.84
N PRO A 24 -40.65 2.95 -24.00
CA PRO A 24 -40.49 2.99 -22.55
C PRO A 24 -39.83 1.69 -22.03
N TYR A 25 -38.71 1.85 -21.34
CA TYR A 25 -37.98 0.77 -20.66
C TYR A 25 -38.85 0.17 -19.54
N SER A 26 -39.08 -1.14 -19.60
CA SER A 26 -39.65 -1.91 -18.49
C SER A 26 -38.52 -2.71 -17.84
N PRO A 27 -38.23 -2.54 -16.54
CA PRO A 27 -37.18 -3.30 -15.88
C PRO A 27 -37.58 -4.77 -15.71
N PRO A 28 -36.64 -5.74 -15.84
CA PRO A 28 -36.93 -7.13 -15.54
C PRO A 28 -37.15 -7.33 -14.04
N THR A 29 -38.18 -8.11 -13.69
CA THR A 29 -38.45 -8.59 -12.33
C THR A 29 -37.27 -9.41 -11.81
N GLY A 30 -36.60 -8.89 -10.77
CA GLY A 30 -35.55 -9.61 -10.06
C GLY A 30 -36.09 -10.80 -9.25
N PRO A 31 -35.23 -11.74 -8.84
CA PRO A 31 -35.63 -12.88 -8.02
C PRO A 31 -36.08 -12.44 -6.63
N ALA A 32 -37.13 -13.06 -6.12
CA ALA A 32 -37.65 -12.85 -4.77
C ALA A 32 -36.66 -13.43 -3.74
N TYR A 33 -36.11 -12.57 -2.87
CA TYR A 33 -35.34 -13.00 -1.71
C TYR A 33 -36.29 -13.47 -0.60
N PRO A 34 -36.05 -14.62 0.05
CA PRO A 34 -36.82 -15.03 1.21
C PRO A 34 -36.59 -14.04 2.38
N GLN A 35 -37.68 -13.62 3.02
CA GLN A 35 -37.64 -12.74 4.19
C GLN A 35 -36.91 -13.41 5.37
N PRO A 36 -36.23 -12.63 6.23
CA PRO A 36 -35.67 -13.13 7.47
C PRO A 36 -36.76 -13.70 8.38
N ALA A 37 -36.50 -14.87 8.97
CA ALA A 37 -37.37 -15.43 10.01
C ALA A 37 -37.37 -14.51 11.24
N THR A 38 -38.56 -14.26 11.79
CA THR A 38 -38.77 -13.59 13.07
C THR A 38 -38.01 -14.32 14.19
N PRO A 39 -37.32 -13.61 15.11
CA PRO A 39 -36.66 -14.25 16.25
C PRO A 39 -37.69 -14.92 17.17
N ALA A 40 -37.39 -16.14 17.62
CA ALA A 40 -38.13 -16.80 18.67
C ALA A 40 -37.98 -16.04 20.01
N PRO A 41 -39.02 -15.98 20.86
CA PRO A 41 -38.93 -15.31 22.15
C PRO A 41 -38.00 -16.06 23.11
N ALA A 42 -37.22 -15.30 23.88
CA ALA A 42 -36.29 -15.82 24.88
C ALA A 42 -37.00 -16.62 25.98
N PRO A 43 -36.42 -17.72 26.51
CA PRO A 43 -37.00 -18.44 27.63
C PRO A 43 -36.89 -17.63 28.93
N ALA A 44 -37.94 -17.71 29.74
CA ALA A 44 -38.02 -17.08 31.06
C ALA A 44 -37.04 -17.73 32.07
N PRO A 45 -36.56 -16.97 33.08
CA PRO A 45 -35.59 -17.48 34.05
C PRO A 45 -36.26 -18.45 35.03
N VAL A 46 -35.68 -19.64 35.17
CA VAL A 46 -36.08 -20.63 36.17
C VAL A 46 -35.42 -20.25 37.51
N GLN A 47 -36.24 -19.91 38.50
CA GLN A 47 -35.85 -19.82 39.90
C GLN A 47 -35.99 -21.21 40.55
N THR A 48 -34.91 -21.72 41.14
CA THR A 48 -35.00 -22.72 42.21
C THR A 48 -33.98 -22.41 43.29
N SER A 49 -34.50 -22.08 44.47
CA SER A 49 -33.80 -21.92 45.75
C SER A 49 -33.33 -23.27 46.34
N PRO A 50 -32.44 -23.24 47.35
CA PRO A 50 -31.50 -24.32 47.66
C PRO A 50 -32.04 -25.36 48.66
N ALA A 51 -31.43 -26.55 48.64
CA ALA A 51 -31.58 -27.57 49.68
C ALA A 51 -30.21 -27.90 50.29
N ASP A 52 -30.27 -28.27 51.56
CA ASP A 52 -29.28 -28.07 52.61
C ASP A 52 -28.29 -29.25 52.80
N THR A 53 -27.10 -28.87 53.30
CA THR A 53 -26.20 -29.57 54.23
C THR A 53 -25.47 -30.87 53.79
N GLN A 54 -24.13 -30.82 53.76
CA GLN A 54 -23.23 -31.46 54.77
C GLN A 54 -21.74 -31.32 54.38
N SER A 55 -20.96 -30.69 55.26
CA SER A 55 -19.49 -30.83 55.32
C SER A 55 -19.11 -32.10 56.08
N PRO A 56 -17.88 -32.61 55.86
CA PRO A 56 -16.92 -32.56 56.95
C PRO A 56 -15.59 -31.92 56.55
N THR A 57 -14.99 -31.30 57.55
CA THR A 57 -13.69 -30.65 57.66
C THR A 57 -12.51 -31.50 57.21
N ASP A 58 -11.59 -30.92 56.44
CA ASP A 58 -10.20 -30.79 56.89
C ASP A 58 -9.50 -29.56 56.30
N SER A 59 -8.76 -28.85 57.15
CA SER A 59 -8.17 -27.54 56.89
C SER A 59 -6.88 -27.63 56.08
N THR A 60 -6.77 -26.84 55.01
CA THR A 60 -5.54 -26.11 54.66
C THR A 60 -5.95 -24.79 54.02
N ALA A 61 -5.63 -23.69 54.71
CA ALA A 61 -6.02 -22.34 54.36
C ALA A 61 -5.44 -21.90 53.00
N ALA A 62 -6.33 -21.56 52.07
CA ALA A 62 -6.01 -20.76 50.88
C ALA A 62 -6.96 -19.57 50.86
N SER A 63 -6.41 -18.36 50.94
CA SER A 63 -7.16 -17.09 50.92
C SER A 63 -8.01 -16.96 49.65
N PRO A 64 -9.29 -16.56 49.72
CA PRO A 64 -10.20 -16.53 48.58
C PRO A 64 -10.23 -15.14 47.89
N ASP A 65 -9.08 -14.48 47.73
CA ASP A 65 -8.98 -13.17 47.05
C ASP A 65 -7.70 -13.04 46.22
N ALA A 66 -7.28 -14.13 45.59
CA ALA A 66 -6.38 -14.02 44.44
C ALA A 66 -7.23 -13.58 43.24
N ILE A 67 -7.23 -12.28 42.94
CA ILE A 67 -7.67 -11.79 41.62
C ILE A 67 -6.80 -12.51 40.59
N GLN A 68 -7.34 -13.56 39.97
CA GLN A 68 -6.76 -14.16 38.79
C GLN A 68 -6.95 -13.16 37.66
N ILE A 69 -5.95 -12.29 37.48
CA ILE A 69 -5.78 -11.55 36.25
C ILE A 69 -5.44 -12.60 35.20
N GLY A 70 -6.46 -13.19 34.58
CA GLY A 70 -6.27 -14.00 33.39
C GLY A 70 -5.55 -13.11 32.37
N GLU A 71 -4.39 -13.55 31.89
CA GLU A 71 -3.73 -12.90 30.77
C GLU A 71 -4.74 -12.79 29.63
N LEU A 72 -5.11 -11.56 29.27
CA LEU A 72 -5.87 -11.34 28.05
C LEU A 72 -5.06 -11.96 26.91
N PRO A 73 -5.68 -12.79 26.06
CA PRO A 73 -4.96 -13.38 24.94
C PRO A 73 -4.33 -12.25 24.13
N ALA A 74 -3.02 -12.38 23.84
CA ALA A 74 -2.29 -11.41 23.05
C ALA A 74 -3.06 -11.11 21.76
N PHE A 75 -3.28 -9.83 21.51
CA PHE A 75 -3.99 -9.36 20.33
C PHE A 75 -3.17 -9.67 19.08
N ASP A 76 -3.70 -10.51 18.18
CA ASP A 76 -3.05 -10.81 16.90
C ASP A 76 -3.25 -9.62 15.95
N ILE A 77 -2.16 -8.89 15.68
CA ILE A 77 -2.20 -7.67 14.85
C ILE A 77 -2.52 -7.99 13.38
N SER A 78 -2.41 -9.25 12.94
CA SER A 78 -2.80 -9.65 11.59
C SER A 78 -4.32 -9.57 11.34
N THR A 79 -5.12 -9.39 12.39
CA THR A 79 -6.56 -9.12 12.26
C THR A 79 -6.87 -7.73 11.73
N LEU A 80 -5.93 -6.78 11.81
CA LEU A 80 -6.14 -5.40 11.40
C LEU A 80 -6.55 -5.29 9.93
N GLY A 81 -7.43 -4.33 9.65
CA GLY A 81 -7.95 -4.07 8.32
C GLY A 81 -8.66 -2.72 8.26
N LEU A 82 -8.70 -2.14 7.06
CA LEU A 82 -9.45 -0.92 6.76
C LEU A 82 -10.85 -1.22 6.21
N LEU A 83 -11.05 -2.43 5.69
CA LEU A 83 -12.31 -2.88 5.12
C LEU A 83 -12.96 -3.98 5.97
N ASP A 84 -14.28 -4.01 5.99
CA ASP A 84 -15.14 -5.04 6.57
C ASP A 84 -16.34 -5.31 5.65
N ALA A 85 -17.22 -6.24 6.01
CA ALA A 85 -18.34 -6.62 5.16
C ALA A 85 -19.29 -5.44 4.81
N GLU A 86 -19.34 -4.39 5.62
CA GLU A 86 -20.25 -3.25 5.44
C GLU A 86 -19.69 -2.22 4.46
N ASN A 87 -18.36 -2.08 4.37
CA ASN A 87 -17.71 -1.09 3.52
C ASN A 87 -16.94 -1.71 2.33
N GLY A 88 -17.26 -2.96 1.97
CA GLY A 88 -16.70 -3.60 0.78
C GLY A 88 -15.42 -4.39 1.03
N GLY A 89 -15.18 -4.88 2.23
CA GLY A 89 -14.22 -5.94 2.58
C GLY A 89 -14.81 -7.35 2.41
N PHE A 90 -14.00 -8.36 2.72
CA PHE A 90 -14.42 -9.77 2.85
C PHE A 90 -14.93 -10.06 4.27
N GLY A 91 -15.62 -11.19 4.45
CA GLY A 91 -16.14 -11.63 5.75
C GLY A 91 -15.01 -11.91 6.76
N THR A 92 -15.32 -11.84 8.05
CA THR A 92 -14.33 -12.09 9.12
C THR A 92 -13.86 -13.54 9.15
N ASP A 93 -14.60 -14.45 8.53
CA ASP A 93 -14.31 -15.87 8.33
C ASP A 93 -13.51 -16.15 7.04
N LEU A 94 -12.96 -15.12 6.39
CA LEU A 94 -12.15 -15.22 5.16
C LEU A 94 -11.12 -16.36 5.18
N TRP A 95 -10.42 -16.53 6.31
CA TRP A 95 -9.37 -17.54 6.48
C TRP A 95 -9.83 -18.80 7.21
N ALA A 96 -11.15 -18.96 7.42
CA ALA A 96 -11.69 -20.08 8.17
C ALA A 96 -11.25 -21.42 7.56
N ARG A 97 -10.69 -22.29 8.40
CA ARG A 97 -10.17 -23.62 8.02
C ARG A 97 -9.00 -23.60 7.02
N THR A 98 -8.36 -22.46 6.81
CA THR A 98 -7.13 -22.37 6.02
C THR A 98 -5.94 -22.20 6.96
N GLU A 99 -4.90 -23.01 6.76
CA GLU A 99 -3.71 -22.96 7.61
C GLU A 99 -2.85 -21.72 7.32
N ARG A 100 -2.29 -21.11 8.38
CA ARG A 100 -1.45 -19.90 8.28
C ARG A 100 -0.30 -20.02 7.26
N PRO A 101 0.50 -21.10 7.23
CA PRO A 101 1.59 -21.21 6.25
C PRO A 101 1.11 -21.17 4.79
N LEU A 102 -0.09 -21.72 4.52
CA LEU A 102 -0.69 -21.66 3.19
C LEU A 102 -1.14 -20.24 2.85
N VAL A 103 -1.80 -19.55 3.79
CA VAL A 103 -2.21 -18.15 3.59
C VAL A 103 -1.01 -17.24 3.32
N GLU A 104 0.05 -17.37 4.12
CA GLU A 104 1.29 -16.60 3.94
C GLU A 104 1.94 -16.91 2.59
N THR A 105 2.02 -18.18 2.20
CA THR A 105 2.56 -18.57 0.88
C THR A 105 1.75 -17.96 -0.27
N LEU A 106 0.41 -17.98 -0.18
CA LEU A 106 -0.46 -17.45 -1.22
C LEU A 106 -0.41 -15.93 -1.31
N ILE A 107 -0.38 -15.23 -0.17
CA ILE A 107 -0.24 -13.77 -0.14
C ILE A 107 1.14 -13.38 -0.71
N ALA A 108 2.20 -14.10 -0.37
CA ALA A 108 3.54 -13.85 -0.90
C ALA A 108 3.65 -14.05 -2.42
N GLN A 109 2.68 -14.71 -3.05
CA GLN A 109 2.62 -14.93 -4.50
C GLN A 109 1.50 -14.12 -5.16
N LEU A 110 0.74 -13.32 -4.39
CA LEU A 110 -0.38 -12.56 -4.89
C LEU A 110 0.10 -11.50 -5.91
N PRO A 111 -0.36 -11.54 -7.17
CA PRO A 111 0.06 -10.56 -8.16
C PRO A 111 -0.62 -9.21 -7.89
N MET A 112 0.19 -8.17 -7.69
CA MET A 112 -0.26 -6.80 -7.44
C MET A 112 -0.18 -5.88 -8.66
N GLN A 113 0.28 -6.42 -9.79
CA GLN A 113 0.42 -5.74 -11.08
C GLN A 113 -0.17 -6.59 -12.20
N ALA A 114 -1.36 -7.16 -11.97
CA ALA A 114 -2.08 -7.84 -13.02
C ALA A 114 -2.52 -6.84 -14.11
N ALA A 115 -2.60 -7.30 -15.36
CA ALA A 115 -3.06 -6.48 -16.49
C ALA A 115 -4.50 -5.96 -16.35
N SER A 116 -5.28 -6.48 -15.39
CA SER A 116 -6.66 -6.08 -15.15
C SER A 116 -6.77 -5.27 -13.86
N ARG A 117 -7.26 -4.03 -13.99
CA ARG A 117 -7.57 -3.14 -12.87
C ARG A 117 -8.42 -3.82 -11.80
N SER A 118 -9.46 -4.53 -12.20
CA SER A 118 -10.36 -5.22 -11.26
C SER A 118 -9.65 -6.32 -10.46
N ARG A 119 -8.67 -7.01 -11.05
CA ARG A 119 -7.88 -8.03 -10.34
C ARG A 119 -7.00 -7.38 -9.27
N ASN A 120 -6.34 -6.26 -9.59
CA ASN A 120 -5.54 -5.51 -8.63
C ASN A 120 -6.39 -4.95 -7.49
N ILE A 121 -7.58 -4.42 -7.80
CA ILE A 121 -8.52 -3.92 -6.78
C ILE A 121 -9.02 -5.06 -5.88
N ILE A 122 -9.36 -6.23 -6.43
CA ILE A 122 -9.77 -7.39 -5.61
C ILE A 122 -8.62 -7.88 -4.74
N ALA A 123 -7.39 -7.92 -5.26
CA ALA A 123 -6.20 -8.26 -4.49
C ALA A 123 -5.99 -7.25 -3.34
N ALA A 124 -6.05 -5.95 -3.60
CA ALA A 124 -5.95 -4.94 -2.56
C ALA A 124 -7.09 -5.06 -1.54
N ARG A 125 -8.33 -5.28 -1.98
CA ARG A 125 -9.49 -5.51 -1.11
C ARG A 125 -9.25 -6.69 -0.17
N LEU A 126 -8.67 -7.80 -0.66
CA LEU A 126 -8.31 -8.96 0.14
C LEU A 126 -7.33 -8.56 1.25
N LEU A 127 -6.26 -7.86 0.86
CA LEU A 127 -5.20 -7.44 1.78
C LEU A 127 -5.64 -6.35 2.76
N LEU A 128 -6.70 -5.60 2.46
CA LEU A 128 -7.24 -4.54 3.33
C LEU A 128 -8.38 -5.01 4.23
N SER A 129 -8.91 -6.22 4.01
CA SER A 129 -10.04 -6.75 4.77
C SER A 129 -9.61 -7.17 6.18
N ARG A 130 -10.43 -6.79 7.17
CA ARG A 130 -10.37 -7.30 8.53
C ARG A 130 -10.86 -8.75 8.52
N ALA A 131 -10.06 -9.65 9.08
CA ALA A 131 -10.40 -11.06 9.19
C ALA A 131 -9.84 -11.65 10.48
N ASN A 132 -10.49 -12.70 10.98
CA ASN A 132 -9.90 -13.53 12.02
C ASN A 132 -8.62 -14.17 11.49
N PRO A 133 -7.61 -14.43 12.35
CA PRO A 133 -6.36 -15.01 11.87
C PRO A 133 -6.61 -16.41 11.29
N PRO A 134 -5.77 -16.87 10.34
CA PRO A 134 -5.84 -18.22 9.80
C PRO A 134 -5.73 -19.29 10.90
N ALA A 135 -6.20 -20.50 10.58
CA ALA A 135 -6.06 -21.64 11.47
C ALA A 135 -4.57 -22.02 11.66
N GLY A 136 -4.24 -22.60 12.81
CA GLY A 136 -2.89 -23.07 13.13
C GLY A 136 -2.39 -22.57 14.47
N GLU A 137 -1.08 -22.65 14.68
CA GLU A 137 -0.42 -22.16 15.89
C GLU A 137 -0.68 -20.66 16.10
N ARG A 138 -0.84 -20.29 17.37
CA ARG A 138 -0.99 -18.88 17.74
C ARG A 138 0.30 -18.14 17.40
N SER A 139 0.13 -16.96 16.82
CA SER A 139 1.19 -16.02 16.48
C SER A 139 0.75 -14.63 16.90
N ASP A 140 1.71 -13.74 17.09
CA ASP A 140 1.48 -12.31 17.32
C ASP A 140 0.99 -11.56 16.06
N GLY A 141 1.08 -12.18 14.87
CA GLY A 141 0.57 -11.64 13.61
C GLY A 141 1.55 -10.81 12.79
N HIS A 142 2.77 -10.58 13.28
CA HIS A 142 3.73 -9.69 12.63
C HIS A 142 4.09 -10.13 11.21
N ALA A 143 4.36 -11.42 11.00
CA ALA A 143 4.75 -11.94 9.69
C ALA A 143 3.64 -11.76 8.64
N LEU A 144 2.42 -12.16 8.99
CA LEU A 144 1.26 -12.04 8.09
C LEU A 144 0.90 -10.57 7.80
N LEU A 145 0.96 -9.69 8.81
CA LEU A 145 0.71 -8.26 8.58
C LEU A 145 1.80 -7.63 7.71
N ALA A 146 3.08 -7.90 7.99
CA ALA A 146 4.19 -7.40 7.20
C ALA A 146 4.05 -7.80 5.73
N LEU A 147 3.67 -9.06 5.47
CA LEU A 147 3.46 -9.57 4.13
C LEU A 147 2.29 -8.87 3.41
N ARG A 148 1.18 -8.63 4.12
CA ARG A 148 0.05 -7.86 3.56
C ARG A 148 0.45 -6.45 3.18
N LEU A 149 1.21 -5.77 4.05
CA LEU A 149 1.68 -4.40 3.81
C LEU A 149 2.66 -4.33 2.64
N GLU A 150 3.58 -5.30 2.55
CA GLU A 150 4.54 -5.36 1.46
C GLU A 150 3.85 -5.61 0.11
N ARG A 151 2.85 -6.51 0.06
CA ARG A 151 2.03 -6.68 -1.16
C ARG A 151 1.26 -5.40 -1.50
N LEU A 152 0.66 -4.73 -0.53
CA LEU A 152 -0.02 -3.45 -0.76
C LEU A 152 0.94 -2.39 -1.32
N ALA A 153 2.15 -2.29 -0.77
CA ALA A 153 3.20 -1.40 -1.26
C ALA A 153 3.62 -1.75 -2.70
N ALA A 154 3.82 -3.03 -3.01
CA ALA A 154 4.14 -3.51 -4.35
C ALA A 154 3.05 -3.19 -5.39
N GLY A 155 1.78 -3.07 -4.95
CA GLY A 155 0.65 -2.63 -5.76
C GLY A 155 0.42 -1.12 -5.78
N GLY A 156 1.24 -0.32 -5.10
CA GLY A 156 1.11 1.13 -5.03
C GLY A 156 0.05 1.64 -4.05
N TRP A 157 -0.54 0.78 -3.21
CA TRP A 157 -1.56 1.14 -2.21
C TRP A 157 -0.95 1.74 -0.94
N LEU A 158 0.01 2.66 -1.08
CA LEU A 158 0.84 3.13 0.02
C LEU A 158 0.09 4.02 1.02
N ASP A 159 -0.95 4.75 0.59
CA ASP A 159 -1.82 5.46 1.55
C ASP A 159 -2.54 4.49 2.49
N ALA A 160 -2.87 3.30 2.01
CA ALA A 160 -3.51 2.26 2.81
C ALA A 160 -2.50 1.61 3.76
N VAL A 161 -1.25 1.44 3.32
CA VAL A 161 -0.12 1.01 4.17
C VAL A 161 0.09 1.99 5.32
N GLY A 162 0.18 3.29 5.04
CA GLY A 162 0.31 4.33 6.08
C GLY A 162 -0.83 4.31 7.08
N GLN A 163 -2.08 4.14 6.61
CA GLN A 163 -3.25 4.04 7.49
C GLN A 163 -3.25 2.79 8.37
N LEU A 164 -2.81 1.64 7.87
CA LEU A 164 -2.73 0.41 8.65
C LEU A 164 -1.61 0.50 9.70
N VAL A 165 -0.41 0.94 9.30
CA VAL A 165 0.72 1.09 10.23
C VAL A 165 0.44 2.16 11.29
N GLY A 166 -0.30 3.21 10.94
CA GLY A 166 -0.75 4.24 11.89
C GLY A 166 -1.69 3.74 12.97
N LYS A 167 -2.25 2.53 12.86
CA LYS A 167 -3.07 1.88 13.91
C LYS A 167 -2.25 1.03 14.88
N LEU A 168 -0.97 0.76 14.58
CA LEU A 168 -0.09 -0.04 15.43
C LEU A 168 0.54 0.80 16.52
N ALA A 169 0.76 0.21 17.69
CA ALA A 169 1.64 0.79 18.70
C ALA A 169 3.11 0.67 18.24
N GLU A 170 4.00 1.53 18.74
CA GLU A 170 5.42 1.50 18.36
C GLU A 170 6.10 0.13 18.56
N PRO A 171 5.86 -0.63 19.66
CA PRO A 171 6.46 -1.95 19.85
C PRO A 171 6.05 -2.99 18.79
N ASP A 172 4.88 -2.81 18.16
CA ASP A 172 4.34 -3.74 17.15
C ASP A 172 4.88 -3.47 15.74
N LYS A 173 5.69 -2.42 15.56
CA LYS A 173 6.26 -2.05 14.25
C LYS A 173 7.58 -2.78 14.03
N SER A 174 7.48 -4.07 13.73
CA SER A 174 8.66 -4.89 13.38
C SER A 174 9.44 -4.31 12.18
N PRO A 175 10.73 -4.64 12.01
CA PRO A 175 11.53 -4.17 10.87
C PRO A 175 10.89 -4.45 9.49
N ALA A 176 10.21 -5.59 9.35
CA ALA A 176 9.49 -5.95 8.13
C ALA A 176 8.27 -5.05 7.86
N ILE A 177 7.54 -4.64 8.91
CA ILE A 177 6.45 -3.65 8.81
C ILE A 177 7.02 -2.27 8.48
N LEU A 178 8.10 -1.88 9.15
CA LEU A 178 8.77 -0.60 8.94
C LEU A 178 9.29 -0.43 7.51
N ARG A 179 9.67 -1.52 6.83
CA ARG A 179 10.08 -1.49 5.42
C ARG A 179 8.98 -0.93 4.50
N SER A 180 7.75 -1.38 4.68
CA SER A 180 6.59 -0.90 3.91
C SER A 180 6.13 0.48 4.37
N HIS A 181 6.26 0.77 5.68
CA HIS A 181 5.99 2.10 6.21
C HIS A 181 6.94 3.14 5.64
N ALA A 182 8.23 2.81 5.48
CA ALA A 182 9.20 3.68 4.84
C ALA A 182 8.77 4.02 3.42
N ASP A 183 8.33 3.06 2.60
CA ASP A 183 7.84 3.34 1.25
C ASP A 183 6.71 4.39 1.25
N TYR A 184 5.76 4.29 2.21
CA TYR A 184 4.74 5.32 2.40
C TYR A 184 5.36 6.68 2.76
N LEU A 185 6.27 6.73 3.74
CA LEU A 185 6.94 7.98 4.15
C LEU A 185 7.73 8.62 3.00
N LEU A 186 8.35 7.82 2.13
CA LEU A 186 9.09 8.30 0.96
C LEU A 186 8.17 8.92 -0.10
N VAL A 187 6.98 8.33 -0.33
CA VAL A 187 5.94 8.96 -1.17
C VAL A 187 5.52 10.33 -0.61
N GLN A 188 5.41 10.43 0.71
CA GLN A 188 5.07 11.68 1.41
C GLN A 188 6.23 12.67 1.51
N ASN A 189 7.44 12.26 1.10
CA ASN A 189 8.67 13.03 1.32
C ASN A 189 8.89 13.39 2.80
N ASP A 190 8.45 12.55 3.74
CA ASP A 190 8.59 12.77 5.19
C ASP A 190 9.94 12.26 5.70
N LEU A 191 11.01 12.98 5.32
CA LEU A 191 12.37 12.69 5.78
C LEU A 191 12.49 12.78 7.30
N ARG A 192 11.72 13.69 7.92
CA ARG A 192 11.73 13.90 9.38
C ARG A 192 11.34 12.64 10.13
N THR A 193 10.38 11.85 9.63
CA THR A 193 9.96 10.60 10.27
C THR A 193 10.79 9.40 9.81
N VAL A 194 11.19 9.29 8.54
CA VAL A 194 11.91 8.12 8.05
C VAL A 194 13.38 8.08 8.49
N CYS A 195 14.04 9.22 8.68
CA CYS A 195 15.47 9.25 8.99
C CYS A 195 15.84 8.62 10.35
N PRO A 196 15.12 8.88 11.45
CA PRO A 196 15.34 8.17 12.71
C PRO A 196 15.14 6.65 12.58
N ILE A 197 14.16 6.21 11.78
CA ILE A 197 13.90 4.79 11.52
C ILE A 197 15.07 4.16 10.76
N ALA A 198 15.58 4.83 9.72
CA ALA A 198 16.71 4.36 8.94
C ALA A 198 17.99 4.26 9.79
N ASP A 199 18.27 5.26 10.62
CA ASP A 199 19.42 5.26 11.52
C ASP A 199 19.34 4.13 12.57
N GLN A 200 18.16 3.82 13.07
CA GLN A 200 17.95 2.69 13.99
C GLN A 200 18.19 1.36 13.26
N LEU A 201 17.51 1.13 12.13
CA LEU A 201 17.51 -0.18 11.48
C LEU A 201 18.84 -0.52 10.81
N VAL A 202 19.56 0.49 10.28
CA VAL A 202 20.90 0.25 9.71
C VAL A 202 21.92 -0.17 10.77
N ALA A 203 21.75 0.25 12.02
CA ALA A 203 22.61 -0.15 13.12
C ALA A 203 22.40 -1.61 13.53
N ASP A 204 21.16 -2.11 13.44
CA ASP A 204 20.80 -3.49 13.76
C ASP A 204 21.12 -4.46 12.61
N SER A 205 20.92 -4.02 11.37
CA SER A 205 21.20 -4.81 10.16
C SER A 205 21.52 -3.88 8.97
N PRO A 206 22.69 -4.01 8.33
CA PRO A 206 23.08 -3.17 7.20
C PRO A 206 22.42 -3.62 5.90
N ASP A 207 21.09 -3.79 5.92
CA ASP A 207 20.30 -3.96 4.71
C ASP A 207 20.48 -2.74 3.79
N ILE A 208 20.69 -3.02 2.49
CA ILE A 208 21.10 -2.00 1.53
C ILE A 208 20.09 -0.87 1.39
N PHE A 209 18.79 -1.14 1.58
CA PHE A 209 17.76 -0.11 1.52
C PHE A 209 17.89 0.87 2.68
N TRP A 210 18.05 0.38 3.91
CA TRP A 210 18.23 1.24 5.09
C TRP A 210 19.56 2.00 5.04
N LEU A 211 20.61 1.38 4.51
CA LEU A 211 21.89 2.05 4.30
C LEU A 211 21.77 3.21 3.30
N LYS A 212 21.11 3.00 2.16
CA LYS A 212 20.84 4.07 1.17
C LYS A 212 20.02 5.21 1.77
N LEU A 213 18.99 4.89 2.58
CA LEU A 213 18.21 5.92 3.27
C LEU A 213 19.03 6.66 4.32
N SER A 214 19.82 5.96 5.15
CA SER A 214 20.66 6.60 6.16
C SER A 214 21.68 7.54 5.49
N ALA A 215 22.28 7.14 4.36
CA ALA A 215 23.18 8.02 3.59
C ALA A 215 22.48 9.31 3.14
N ILE A 216 21.27 9.23 2.58
CA ILE A 216 20.47 10.39 2.19
C ILE A 216 20.12 11.25 3.41
N CYS A 217 19.79 10.64 4.54
CA CYS A 217 19.47 11.34 5.78
C CYS A 217 20.68 12.08 6.37
N LYS A 218 21.88 11.50 6.32
CA LYS A 218 23.11 12.21 6.73
C LYS A 218 23.43 13.37 5.80
N LEU A 219 23.20 13.19 4.50
CA LEU A 219 23.34 14.26 3.50
C LEU A 219 22.34 15.39 3.77
N ASP A 220 21.09 15.07 4.11
CA ASP A 220 20.06 16.06 4.45
C ASP A 220 20.40 16.84 5.73
N ALA A 221 20.97 16.15 6.73
CA ALA A 221 21.46 16.76 7.96
C ALA A 221 22.78 17.56 7.78
N GLY A 222 23.35 17.62 6.56
CA GLY A 222 24.60 18.33 6.28
C GLY A 222 25.86 17.59 6.75
N ASN A 223 25.75 16.34 7.22
CA ASN A 223 26.89 15.54 7.64
C ASN A 223 27.51 14.82 6.44
N LEU A 224 28.21 15.57 5.59
CA LEU A 224 28.80 15.07 4.34
C LEU A 224 29.80 13.93 4.57
N SER A 225 30.61 13.99 5.63
CA SER A 225 31.60 12.96 5.92
C SER A 225 30.95 11.61 6.23
N ALA A 226 29.90 11.58 7.06
CA ALA A 226 29.15 10.35 7.32
C ALA A 226 28.38 9.86 6.09
N ALA A 227 27.83 10.80 5.31
CA ALA A 227 27.13 10.49 4.07
C ALA A 227 28.05 9.85 3.02
N GLN A 228 29.28 10.35 2.87
CA GLN A 228 30.30 9.79 1.97
C GLN A 228 30.75 8.39 2.39
N LEU A 229 31.00 8.17 3.69
CA LEU A 229 31.35 6.84 4.19
C LEU A 229 30.24 5.82 3.90
N ALA A 230 28.97 6.20 4.13
CA ALA A 230 27.85 5.33 3.80
C ALA A 230 27.77 5.05 2.29
N ALA A 231 28.04 6.05 1.44
CA ALA A 231 28.04 5.89 -0.01
C ALA A 231 29.15 4.97 -0.52
N GLU A 232 30.35 5.02 0.07
CA GLU A 232 31.44 4.09 -0.22
C GLU A 232 31.02 2.65 0.09
N LEU A 233 30.44 2.41 1.27
CA LEU A 233 29.91 1.09 1.64
C LEU A 233 28.77 0.64 0.71
N ILE A 234 27.88 1.55 0.30
CA ILE A 234 26.82 1.24 -0.67
C ILE A 234 27.42 0.80 -2.01
N ALA A 235 28.46 1.47 -2.49
CA ALA A 235 29.13 1.11 -3.74
C ALA A 235 29.80 -0.27 -3.68
N GLU A 236 30.28 -0.69 -2.49
CA GLU A 236 30.81 -2.04 -2.27
C GLU A 236 29.71 -3.11 -2.23
N LEU A 237 28.59 -2.83 -1.57
CA LEU A 237 27.49 -3.79 -1.36
C LEU A 237 26.55 -3.90 -2.58
N ASP A 238 26.39 -2.82 -3.33
CA ASP A 238 25.55 -2.75 -4.53
C ASP A 238 26.27 -1.96 -5.64
N PRO A 239 27.32 -2.54 -6.24
CA PRO A 239 28.10 -1.88 -7.29
C PRO A 239 27.28 -1.66 -8.58
N THR A 240 26.14 -2.33 -8.72
CA THR A 240 25.30 -2.29 -9.93
C THR A 240 24.33 -1.11 -9.98
N ASP A 241 23.94 -0.55 -8.83
CA ASP A 241 23.06 0.62 -8.78
C ASP A 241 23.82 1.94 -9.05
N THR A 242 24.33 2.02 -10.28
CA THR A 242 25.06 3.20 -10.79
C THR A 242 24.20 4.46 -10.80
N ALA A 243 22.87 4.32 -10.97
CA ALA A 243 21.94 5.44 -10.93
C ALA A 243 21.87 6.06 -9.52
N PHE A 244 21.74 5.26 -8.46
CA PHE A 244 21.81 5.77 -7.10
C PHE A 244 23.14 6.44 -6.81
N GLN A 245 24.26 5.78 -7.15
CA GLN A 245 25.60 6.31 -6.91
C GLN A 245 25.81 7.67 -7.59
N SER A 246 25.39 7.79 -8.86
CA SER A 246 25.50 9.03 -9.64
C SER A 246 24.62 10.15 -9.08
N LEU A 247 23.36 9.85 -8.73
CA LEU A 247 22.45 10.80 -8.08
C LEU A 247 22.99 11.28 -6.73
N PHE A 248 23.51 10.36 -5.93
CA PHE A 248 24.05 10.68 -4.61
C PHE A 248 25.30 11.54 -4.71
N LEU A 249 26.21 11.22 -5.64
CA LEU A 249 27.41 11.99 -5.90
C LEU A 249 27.08 13.45 -6.25
N GLN A 250 26.14 13.69 -7.16
CA GLN A 250 25.71 15.05 -7.49
C GLN A 250 25.10 15.75 -6.27
N ALA A 251 24.25 15.05 -5.51
CA ALA A 251 23.62 15.62 -4.31
C ALA A 251 24.61 15.97 -3.20
N ALA A 252 25.77 15.30 -3.16
CA ALA A 252 26.90 15.60 -2.29
C ALA A 252 27.84 16.70 -2.86
N GLY A 253 27.49 17.34 -3.98
CA GLY A 253 28.28 18.42 -4.60
C GLY A 253 29.33 17.93 -5.61
N GLY A 254 29.26 16.68 -6.04
CA GLY A 254 30.13 16.09 -7.05
C GLY A 254 29.68 16.37 -8.49
N ALA A 255 30.10 15.49 -9.40
CA ALA A 255 29.78 15.60 -10.83
C ALA A 255 28.27 15.50 -11.10
N PRO A 256 27.76 16.09 -12.20
CA PRO A 256 26.37 15.92 -12.63
C PRO A 256 25.99 14.45 -12.80
N ALA A 257 24.78 14.10 -12.35
CA ALA A 257 24.27 12.75 -12.44
C ALA A 257 24.04 12.34 -13.89
N THR A 258 24.37 11.09 -14.20
CA THR A 258 24.09 10.45 -15.48
C THR A 258 23.19 9.26 -15.22
N LEU A 259 21.97 9.30 -15.76
CA LEU A 259 21.00 8.23 -15.64
C LEU A 259 21.01 7.38 -16.93
N PRO A 260 20.84 6.06 -16.83
CA PRO A 260 20.75 5.20 -18.00
C PRO A 260 19.43 5.44 -18.75
N ASP A 261 19.39 5.09 -20.05
CA ASP A 261 18.20 5.30 -20.89
C ASP A 261 16.99 4.45 -20.44
N ASP A 262 17.24 3.27 -19.86
CA ASP A 262 16.25 2.34 -19.32
C ASP A 262 15.97 2.56 -17.82
N PHE A 263 16.30 3.74 -17.31
CA PHE A 263 16.14 4.08 -15.89
C PHE A 263 14.70 3.89 -15.39
N SER A 264 14.54 3.00 -14.42
CA SER A 264 13.31 2.82 -13.63
C SER A 264 13.52 3.42 -12.24
N PRO A 265 12.86 4.56 -11.91
CA PRO A 265 13.11 5.22 -10.64
C PRO A 265 12.54 4.43 -9.46
N THR A 266 13.38 4.18 -8.46
CA THR A 266 12.94 3.72 -7.13
C THR A 266 12.51 4.89 -6.24
N LEU A 267 11.73 4.62 -5.18
CA LEU A 267 11.34 5.67 -4.21
C LEU A 267 12.55 6.39 -3.60
N VAL A 268 13.63 5.65 -3.31
CA VAL A 268 14.87 6.20 -2.74
C VAL A 268 15.54 7.15 -3.74
N GLN A 269 15.67 6.74 -5.00
CA GLN A 269 16.24 7.59 -6.06
C GLN A 269 15.36 8.82 -6.34
N LEU A 270 14.03 8.70 -6.23
CA LEU A 270 13.10 9.82 -6.39
C LEU A 270 13.30 10.92 -5.34
N LEU A 271 13.78 10.60 -4.13
CA LEU A 271 14.16 11.63 -3.16
C LEU A 271 15.31 12.50 -3.67
N LEU A 272 16.34 11.87 -4.24
CA LEU A 272 17.51 12.58 -4.79
C LEU A 272 17.14 13.37 -6.03
N ILE A 273 16.36 12.78 -6.95
CA ILE A 273 15.85 13.46 -8.14
C ILE A 273 15.06 14.71 -7.76
N ARG A 274 14.15 14.60 -6.77
CA ARG A 274 13.38 15.73 -6.25
C ARG A 274 14.29 16.80 -5.63
N ARG A 275 15.23 16.40 -4.78
CA ARG A 275 16.19 17.33 -4.14
C ARG A 275 17.02 18.10 -5.17
N LEU A 276 17.44 17.43 -6.23
CA LEU A 276 18.27 17.99 -7.29
C LEU A 276 17.47 18.76 -8.35
N GLY A 277 16.14 18.67 -8.35
CA GLY A 277 15.29 19.24 -9.41
C GLY A 277 15.60 18.65 -10.79
N LEU A 278 15.99 17.37 -10.86
CA LEU A 278 16.33 16.75 -12.13
C LEU A 278 15.06 16.44 -12.94
N PRO A 279 15.05 16.73 -14.25
CA PRO A 279 13.94 16.34 -15.11
C PRO A 279 13.88 14.81 -15.24
N LEU A 280 12.67 14.30 -15.41
CA LEU A 280 12.43 12.90 -15.76
C LEU A 280 11.91 12.80 -17.19
N THR A 281 12.17 11.65 -17.81
CA THR A 281 11.66 11.34 -19.15
C THR A 281 10.35 10.58 -19.05
N GLU A 282 9.55 10.60 -20.12
CA GLU A 282 8.39 9.71 -20.23
C GLU A 282 8.77 8.24 -20.10
N ALA A 283 9.94 7.84 -20.61
CA ALA A 283 10.46 6.48 -20.47
C ALA A 283 10.64 6.09 -18.99
N ALA A 284 11.16 6.99 -18.15
CA ALA A 284 11.31 6.75 -16.72
C ALA A 284 9.96 6.62 -16.01
N VAL A 285 8.97 7.46 -16.36
CA VAL A 285 7.59 7.33 -15.85
C VAL A 285 6.96 6.02 -16.29
N ASN A 286 7.20 5.60 -17.53
CA ASN A 286 6.69 4.34 -18.07
C ASN A 286 7.32 3.11 -17.40
N ALA A 287 8.60 3.18 -17.04
CA ALA A 287 9.30 2.10 -16.35
C ALA A 287 9.06 2.08 -14.83
N ALA A 288 8.43 3.10 -14.26
CA ALA A 288 8.25 3.24 -12.82
C ALA A 288 7.34 2.15 -12.22
N SER A 289 7.73 1.68 -11.02
CA SER A 289 6.90 0.78 -10.20
C SER A 289 5.58 1.46 -9.75
N PRO A 290 4.54 0.70 -9.34
CA PRO A 290 3.32 1.27 -8.76
C PRO A 290 3.55 2.27 -7.62
N ALA A 291 4.47 1.95 -6.71
CA ALA A 291 4.86 2.82 -5.61
C ALA A 291 5.49 4.12 -6.12
N SER A 292 6.42 4.01 -7.07
CA SER A 292 7.09 5.15 -7.70
C SER A 292 6.11 6.03 -8.49
N LEU A 293 5.13 5.43 -9.19
CA LEU A 293 4.07 6.17 -9.89
C LEU A 293 3.31 7.05 -8.91
N LEU A 294 2.93 6.53 -7.74
CA LEU A 294 2.27 7.33 -6.71
C LEU A 294 3.16 8.49 -6.22
N ALA A 295 4.46 8.26 -5.99
CA ALA A 295 5.40 9.32 -5.62
C ALA A 295 5.52 10.42 -6.69
N LEU A 296 5.48 10.05 -7.96
CA LEU A 296 5.53 10.98 -9.09
C LEU A 296 4.28 11.86 -9.15
N THR A 297 3.09 11.32 -8.85
CA THR A 297 1.85 12.12 -8.80
C THR A 297 1.88 13.26 -7.76
N ARG A 298 2.78 13.15 -6.77
CA ARG A 298 2.93 14.12 -5.66
C ARG A 298 4.15 15.03 -5.84
N MET A 299 4.90 14.88 -6.92
CA MET A 299 6.10 15.67 -7.20
C MET A 299 5.72 17.02 -7.82
N ARG A 300 5.81 18.10 -7.03
CA ARG A 300 5.38 19.45 -7.45
C ARG A 300 6.22 20.05 -8.57
N ASP A 301 7.50 19.74 -8.60
CA ASP A 301 8.46 20.32 -9.57
C ASP A 301 8.56 19.49 -10.86
N LEU A 302 7.78 18.42 -10.97
CA LEU A 302 7.70 17.60 -12.17
C LEU A 302 6.79 18.26 -13.21
N ASP A 303 7.13 18.09 -14.50
CA ASP A 303 6.26 18.52 -15.59
C ASP A 303 4.83 18.01 -15.43
N THR A 304 3.85 18.88 -15.67
CA THR A 304 2.42 18.55 -15.44
C THR A 304 1.96 17.39 -16.32
N GLY A 305 2.47 17.28 -17.56
CA GLY A 305 2.17 16.16 -18.44
C GLY A 305 2.70 14.83 -17.86
N LEU A 306 3.90 14.83 -17.29
CA LEU A 306 4.47 13.65 -16.62
C LEU A 306 3.74 13.28 -15.33
N VAL A 307 3.28 14.27 -14.55
CA VAL A 307 2.42 14.04 -13.36
C VAL A 307 1.12 13.36 -13.76
N ILE A 308 0.46 13.85 -14.82
CA ILE A 308 -0.78 13.26 -15.35
C ILE A 308 -0.51 11.85 -15.88
N ALA A 309 0.54 11.64 -16.66
CA ALA A 309 0.90 10.32 -17.18
C ALA A 309 1.17 9.31 -16.05
N ALA A 310 1.84 9.73 -14.97
CA ALA A 310 2.02 8.89 -13.80
C ALA A 310 0.69 8.56 -13.11
N ALA A 311 -0.20 9.54 -13.01
CA ALA A 311 -1.51 9.40 -12.38
C ALA A 311 -2.46 8.48 -13.17
N GLU A 312 -2.50 8.62 -14.49
CA GLU A 312 -3.26 7.72 -15.38
C GLU A 312 -2.83 6.26 -15.19
N ARG A 313 -1.51 6.03 -15.14
CA ARG A 313 -0.95 4.68 -14.94
C ARG A 313 -1.26 4.15 -13.55
N ALA A 314 -1.14 4.97 -12.52
CA ALA A 314 -1.50 4.60 -11.15
C ALA A 314 -3.00 4.29 -11.02
N GLU A 315 -3.87 5.05 -11.70
CA GLU A 315 -5.31 4.82 -11.74
C GLU A 315 -5.67 3.52 -12.48
N ALA A 316 -5.01 3.27 -13.61
CA ALA A 316 -5.21 2.08 -14.44
C ALA A 316 -4.92 0.78 -13.69
N ILE A 317 -3.97 0.80 -12.75
CA ILE A 317 -3.67 -0.35 -11.88
C ILE A 317 -4.46 -0.33 -10.57
N GLY A 318 -5.25 0.72 -10.31
CA GLY A 318 -6.08 0.89 -9.13
C GLY A 318 -5.38 1.51 -7.91
N ALA A 319 -4.10 1.84 -8.01
CA ALA A 319 -3.30 2.45 -6.94
C ALA A 319 -3.70 3.91 -6.63
N LEU A 320 -4.31 4.60 -7.60
CA LEU A 320 -4.84 5.95 -7.45
C LEU A 320 -6.36 5.96 -7.64
N PRO A 321 -7.13 6.59 -6.74
CA PRO A 321 -8.56 6.78 -6.95
C PRO A 321 -8.86 7.67 -8.17
N THR A 322 -9.89 7.32 -8.94
CA THR A 322 -10.28 8.06 -10.15
C THR A 322 -10.57 9.55 -9.87
N PHE A 323 -11.11 9.88 -8.69
CA PHE A 323 -11.38 11.28 -8.34
C PHE A 323 -10.11 12.11 -8.14
N GLU A 324 -8.99 11.51 -7.73
CA GLU A 324 -7.70 12.21 -7.65
C GLU A 324 -7.15 12.50 -9.05
N LEU A 325 -7.30 11.55 -9.99
CA LEU A 325 -6.96 11.79 -11.40
C LEU A 325 -7.80 12.93 -12.00
N ILE A 326 -9.11 12.98 -11.71
CA ILE A 326 -9.98 14.08 -12.15
C ILE A 326 -9.47 15.42 -11.62
N LYS A 327 -9.09 15.50 -10.33
CA LYS A 327 -8.52 16.73 -9.76
C LYS A 327 -7.27 17.19 -10.51
N LEU A 328 -6.37 16.27 -10.86
CA LEU A 328 -5.15 16.58 -11.61
C LEU A 328 -5.48 17.16 -13.00
N TYR A 329 -6.41 16.57 -13.75
CA TYR A 329 -6.85 17.13 -15.03
C TYR A 329 -7.49 18.51 -14.88
N THR A 330 -8.30 18.73 -13.85
CA THR A 330 -8.95 20.03 -13.63
C THR A 330 -8.00 21.14 -13.17
N ALA A 331 -6.88 20.77 -12.54
CA ALA A 331 -5.85 21.70 -12.10
C ALA A 331 -4.81 22.00 -13.20
N ALA A 332 -4.73 21.15 -14.23
CA ALA A 332 -3.78 21.32 -15.32
C ALA A 332 -4.11 22.57 -16.15
N PRO A 333 -3.09 23.30 -16.63
CA PRO A 333 -3.31 24.35 -17.61
C PRO A 333 -4.04 23.77 -18.83
N PRO A 334 -4.98 24.53 -19.44
CA PRO A 334 -5.59 24.09 -20.69
C PRO A 334 -4.48 23.83 -21.71
N LEU A 335 -4.57 22.70 -22.42
CA LEU A 335 -3.69 22.43 -23.56
C LEU A 335 -3.73 23.65 -24.49
N PRO A 336 -2.59 24.10 -25.03
CA PRO A 336 -2.60 25.20 -25.97
C PRO A 336 -3.60 24.88 -27.07
N GLU A 337 -4.63 25.72 -27.21
CA GLU A 337 -5.59 25.57 -28.30
C GLU A 337 -4.81 25.59 -29.60
N ASP A 338 -5.04 24.58 -30.43
CA ASP A 338 -4.44 24.48 -31.74
C ASP A 338 -4.77 25.78 -32.51
N PRO A 339 -3.78 26.62 -32.87
CA PRO A 339 -4.05 27.91 -33.51
C PRO A 339 -4.75 27.77 -34.87
N GLU A 340 -4.88 26.55 -35.41
CA GLU A 340 -5.71 26.25 -36.58
C GLU A 340 -7.21 26.10 -36.26
N ALA A 341 -7.59 25.73 -35.04
CA ALA A 341 -9.01 25.57 -34.66
C ALA A 341 -9.75 26.91 -34.49
N ALA A 342 -9.02 28.00 -34.21
CA ALA A 342 -9.58 29.34 -34.03
C ALA A 342 -9.79 30.12 -35.35
N LYS A 343 -9.46 29.52 -36.50
CA LYS A 343 -9.64 30.11 -37.84
C LYS A 343 -10.81 29.54 -38.65
N ALA A 344 -11.65 28.69 -38.05
CA ALA A 344 -12.84 28.12 -38.69
C ALA A 344 -14.12 28.89 -38.32
#